data_AF-I0JM18-F1
#
_entry.id   AF-I0JM18-F1
#
_cell.length_a   1.000
_cell.length_b   1.000
_cell.length_c   1.000
_cell.angle_alpha   90.00
_cell.angle_beta   90.00
_cell.angle_gamma   90.00
#
_symmetry.space_group_name_H-M   'P 1'
#
loop_
_entity.id
_entity.type
_entity.pdbx_description
1 polymer ?
#
loop_
_entity_poly.entity_id
_entity_poly.type
_entity_poly.pdbx_seq_one_letter_code
_entity_poly.pdbx_strand_id
1 'polypeptide(L)'
;MPLLPTLSTFFIVLSAVLVAIGWVLIAKNKRAGHKKVMVAGAISALTFFIIYVSRTIFIGNTSFGGPDEIKIYYTVFLIFHILLATVGAVFGIVTLTLAFKRKIPKHRKVGPVTSIIWFSTAITGVAVYLLLYIIYDGGTTTSMIKAILGT
;
A
#
# COMPACT_ATOMS: atom_id res chain seq x y z
N MET A 1 0.26 -7.96 18.79
CA MET A 1 0.40 -7.32 17.46
C MET A 1 0.67 -5.83 17.62
N PRO A 2 1.63 -5.25 16.88
CA PRO A 2 1.94 -3.83 16.98
C PRO A 2 0.84 -2.95 16.38
N LEU A 3 0.46 -1.88 17.08
CA LEU A 3 -0.69 -1.03 16.73
C LEU A 3 -0.49 -0.32 15.37
N LEU A 4 0.66 0.32 15.15
CA LEU A 4 0.90 1.15 13.96
C LEU A 4 0.91 0.34 12.64
N PRO A 5 1.61 -0.81 12.52
CA PRO A 5 1.52 -1.65 11.34
C PRO A 5 0.10 -2.17 11.06
N THR A 6 -0.64 -2.51 12.12
CA THR A 6 -2.02 -2.99 11.99
C THR A 6 -2.92 -1.88 11.44
N LEU A 7 -2.77 -0.66 11.97
CA LEU A 7 -3.55 0.49 11.51
C LEU A 7 -3.18 0.88 10.06
N SER A 8 -1.90 0.87 9.71
CA SER A 8 -1.45 1.10 8.33
C SER A 8 -2.05 0.04 7.39
N THR A 9 -1.93 -1.25 7.74
CA THR A 9 -2.48 -2.36 6.95
C THR A 9 -4.00 -2.24 6.78
N PHE A 10 -4.72 -1.83 7.83
CA PHE A 10 -6.16 -1.55 7.75
C PHE A 10 -6.48 -0.46 6.71
N PHE A 11 -5.75 0.66 6.71
CA PHE A 11 -6.02 1.76 5.77
C PHE A 11 -5.75 1.40 4.32
N ILE A 12 -4.72 0.60 4.01
CA ILE A 12 -4.48 0.15 2.63
C ILE A 12 -5.51 -0.88 2.17
N VAL A 13 -5.97 -1.77 3.06
CA VAL A 13 -7.09 -2.68 2.77
C VAL A 13 -8.38 -1.92 2.55
N LEU A 14 -8.69 -0.93 3.39
CA LEU A 14 -9.85 -0.04 3.22
C LEU A 14 -9.77 0.70 1.87
N SER A 15 -8.59 1.21 1.51
CA SER A 15 -8.36 1.83 0.20
C SER A 15 -8.68 0.86 -0.94
N ALA A 16 -8.16 -0.37 -0.89
CA ALA A 16 -8.44 -1.39 -1.91
C ALA A 16 -9.94 -1.70 -2.03
N VAL A 17 -10.65 -1.87 -0.90
CA VAL A 17 -12.11 -2.08 -0.90
C VAL A 17 -12.84 -0.91 -1.55
N LEU A 18 -12.47 0.34 -1.23
CA LEU A 18 -13.05 1.53 -1.86
C LEU A 18 -12.77 1.60 -3.36
N VAL A 19 -11.58 1.17 -3.80
CA VAL A 19 -11.24 1.06 -5.23
C VAL A 19 -12.14 0.02 -5.91
N ALA A 20 -12.37 -1.14 -5.28
CA ALA A 20 -13.27 -2.17 -5.80
C ALA A 20 -14.71 -1.67 -5.93
N ILE A 21 -15.23 -0.99 -4.90
CA ILE A 21 -16.55 -0.35 -4.93
C ILE A 21 -16.62 0.67 -6.07
N GLY A 22 -15.59 1.51 -6.21
CA GLY A 22 -15.56 2.50 -7.29
C GLY A 22 -15.50 1.87 -8.68
N TRP A 23 -14.96 0.67 -8.81
CA TRP A 23 -14.95 -0.08 -10.06
C TRP A 23 -16.36 -0.59 -10.42
N VAL A 24 -17.10 -1.12 -9.44
CA VAL A 24 -18.52 -1.47 -9.59
C VAL A 24 -19.36 -0.24 -9.96
N LEU A 25 -19.11 0.91 -9.32
CA LEU A 25 -19.88 2.13 -9.58
C LEU A 25 -19.69 2.65 -11.01
N ILE A 26 -18.47 2.65 -11.53
CA ILE A 26 -18.24 3.14 -12.90
C ILE A 26 -18.68 2.13 -13.96
N ALA A 27 -18.63 0.83 -13.67
CA ALA A 27 -19.25 -0.20 -14.52
C ALA A 27 -20.77 0.03 -14.64
N LYS A 28 -21.42 0.51 -13.58
CA LYS A 28 -22.83 0.95 -13.57
C LYS A 28 -23.04 2.38 -14.07
N ASN A 29 -22.03 3.01 -14.68
CA ASN A 29 -22.02 4.40 -15.15
C ASN A 29 -22.36 5.46 -14.07
N LYS A 30 -22.24 5.12 -12.78
CA LYS A 30 -22.47 6.01 -11.63
C LYS A 30 -21.24 6.88 -11.34
N ARG A 31 -20.94 7.83 -12.24
CA ARG A 31 -19.70 8.64 -12.25
C ARG A 31 -19.51 9.48 -10.98
N ALA A 32 -20.57 10.10 -10.46
CA ALA A 32 -20.49 10.92 -9.25
C ALA A 32 -20.13 10.07 -8.02
N GLY A 33 -20.73 8.88 -7.91
CA GLY A 33 -20.40 7.91 -6.87
C GLY A 33 -18.96 7.42 -6.99
N HIS A 34 -18.55 7.00 -8.20
CA HIS A 34 -17.17 6.60 -8.49
C HIS A 34 -16.15 7.65 -8.04
N LYS A 35 -16.37 8.93 -8.38
CA LYS A 35 -15.47 10.02 -7.96
C LYS A 35 -15.36 10.11 -6.43
N LYS A 36 -16.49 10.10 -5.72
CA LYS A 36 -16.51 10.21 -4.25
C LYS A 36 -15.72 9.07 -3.59
N VAL A 37 -15.95 7.82 -4.00
CA VAL A 37 -15.27 6.67 -3.40
C VAL A 37 -13.80 6.58 -3.81
N MET A 38 -13.42 7.01 -5.02
CA MET A 38 -12.01 7.07 -5.43
C MET A 38 -11.23 8.10 -4.62
N VAL A 39 -11.83 9.26 -4.33
CA VAL A 39 -11.22 10.27 -3.44
C VAL A 39 -11.08 9.72 -2.02
N ALA A 40 -12.12 9.07 -1.49
CA ALA A 40 -12.03 8.43 -0.18
C ALA A 40 -10.92 7.35 -0.14
N GLY A 41 -10.84 6.51 -1.17
CA GLY A 41 -9.79 5.50 -1.30
C GLY A 41 -8.38 6.10 -1.38
N ALA A 42 -8.23 7.23 -2.08
CA ALA A 42 -6.98 7.98 -2.14
C ALA A 42 -6.59 8.58 -0.78
N ILE A 43 -7.57 9.11 -0.02
CA ILE A 43 -7.34 9.60 1.35
C ILE A 43 -6.89 8.44 2.25
N SER A 44 -7.56 7.28 2.20
CA SER A 44 -7.14 6.09 2.96
C SER A 44 -5.72 5.64 2.60
N ALA A 45 -5.36 5.66 1.32
CA ALA A 45 -4.00 5.34 0.86
C ALA A 45 -2.96 6.34 1.38
N LEU A 46 -3.30 7.63 1.39
CA LEU A 46 -2.44 8.68 1.93
C LEU A 46 -2.25 8.51 3.45
N THR A 47 -3.32 8.19 4.19
CA THR A 47 -3.25 7.90 5.63
C THR A 47 -2.34 6.69 5.90
N PHE A 48 -2.47 5.61 5.13
CA PHE A 48 -1.54 4.48 5.19
C PHE A 48 -0.09 4.94 5.02
N PHE A 49 0.19 5.74 3.99
CA PHE A 49 1.55 6.18 3.68
C PHE A 49 2.14 7.06 4.79
N ILE A 50 1.35 7.98 5.34
CA ILE A 50 1.76 8.81 6.47
C ILE A 50 2.14 7.94 7.67
N ILE A 51 1.26 7.00 8.06
CA ILE A 51 1.52 6.11 9.19
C ILE A 51 2.78 5.26 8.95
N TYR A 52 2.92 4.70 7.75
CA TYR A 52 4.07 3.86 7.37
C TYR A 52 5.39 4.63 7.44
N VAL A 53 5.45 5.83 6.83
CA VAL A 53 6.64 6.68 6.84
C VAL A 53 6.96 7.16 8.25
N SER A 54 5.97 7.63 9.01
CA SER A 54 6.16 8.03 10.41
C SER A 54 6.74 6.88 11.25
N ARG A 55 6.18 5.67 11.15
CA ARG A 55 6.74 4.50 11.84
C ARG A 55 8.19 4.26 11.44
N THR A 56 8.47 4.27 10.14
CA THR A 56 9.80 3.99 9.60
C THR A 56 10.84 4.99 10.12
N ILE A 57 10.47 6.28 10.20
CA ILE A 57 11.36 7.34 10.70
C ILE A 57 11.60 7.20 12.21
N PHE A 58 10.54 7.08 13.01
CA PHE A 58 10.65 7.16 14.47
C PHE A 58 10.99 5.82 15.14
N ILE A 59 10.35 4.74 14.70
CA ILE A 59 10.45 3.41 15.31
C ILE A 59 11.39 2.50 14.53
N GLY A 60 11.49 2.71 13.21
CA GLY A 60 12.31 1.93 12.31
C GLY A 60 11.62 0.71 11.71
N ASN A 61 12.41 -0.12 11.02
CA ASN A 61 11.91 -1.24 10.25
C ASN A 61 12.01 -2.55 11.05
N THR A 62 11.03 -3.43 10.86
CA THR A 62 11.00 -4.73 11.54
C THR A 62 11.73 -5.75 10.68
N SER A 63 12.71 -6.43 11.28
CA SER A 63 13.46 -7.50 10.60
C SER A 63 12.61 -8.77 10.50
N PHE A 64 12.83 -9.55 9.44
CA PHE A 64 12.23 -10.88 9.33
C PHE A 64 12.78 -11.79 10.43
N GLY A 65 11.91 -12.37 11.25
CA GLY A 65 12.29 -13.26 12.36
C GLY A 65 12.00 -14.74 12.11
N GLY A 66 11.64 -15.13 10.89
CA GLY A 66 11.52 -16.54 10.50
C GLY A 66 12.87 -17.22 10.26
N PRO A 67 12.88 -18.53 9.94
CA PRO A 67 14.10 -19.31 9.72
C PRO A 67 15.01 -18.72 8.63
N ASP A 68 16.33 -18.86 8.78
CA ASP A 68 17.32 -18.34 7.84
C ASP A 68 17.15 -18.90 6.42
N GLU A 69 16.71 -20.14 6.29
CA GLU A 69 16.42 -20.79 5.01
C GLU A 69 15.31 -20.07 4.22
N ILE A 70 14.35 -19.44 4.91
CA ILE A 70 13.20 -18.76 4.30
C ILE A 70 13.50 -17.26 4.07
N LYS A 71 14.47 -16.71 4.80
CA LYS A 71 14.82 -15.28 4.80
C LYS A 71 15.13 -14.74 3.40
N ILE A 72 15.79 -15.52 2.55
CA ILE A 72 16.10 -15.10 1.17
C ILE A 72 14.83 -14.95 0.33
N TYR A 73 13.90 -15.91 0.42
CA TYR A 73 12.62 -15.86 -0.30
C TYR A 73 11.77 -14.69 0.18
N TYR A 74 11.72 -14.46 1.50
CA TYR A 74 11.05 -13.30 2.06
C TYR A 74 11.68 -11.99 1.55
N THR A 75 13.00 -11.89 1.52
CA THR A 75 13.71 -10.68 1.06
C THR A 75 13.41 -10.39 -0.41
N VAL A 76 13.45 -11.40 -1.28
CA VAL A 76 13.09 -11.26 -2.70
C VAL A 76 11.63 -10.84 -2.85
N PHE A 77 10.72 -11.47 -2.10
CA PHE A 77 9.30 -11.10 -2.07
C PHE A 77 9.08 -9.66 -1.60
N LEU A 78 9.81 -9.22 -0.57
CA LEU A 78 9.71 -7.86 -0.05
C LEU A 78 10.19 -6.83 -1.07
N ILE A 79 11.31 -7.09 -1.75
CA ILE A 79 11.82 -6.22 -2.83
C ILE A 79 10.76 -6.12 -3.94
N PHE A 80 10.20 -7.26 -4.36
CA PHE A 80 9.12 -7.30 -5.34
C PHE A 80 7.92 -6.44 -4.90
N HIS A 81 7.46 -6.60 -3.65
CA HIS A 81 6.37 -5.81 -3.10
C HIS A 81 6.67 -4.31 -3.12
N ILE A 82 7.89 -3.91 -2.71
CA ILE A 82 8.30 -2.49 -2.69
C ILE A 82 8.26 -1.92 -4.10
N LEU A 83 8.84 -2.59 -5.09
CA LEU A 83 8.83 -2.14 -6.48
C LEU A 83 7.38 -2.01 -7.00
N LEU A 84 6.56 -3.02 -6.74
CA LEU A 84 5.14 -3.00 -7.11
C LEU A 84 4.38 -1.86 -6.42
N ALA A 85 4.67 -1.58 -5.16
CA ALA A 85 4.07 -0.48 -4.40
C ALA A 85 4.49 0.89 -4.96
N THR A 86 5.76 1.07 -5.31
CA THR A 86 6.25 2.30 -5.95
C THR A 86 5.56 2.53 -7.28
N VAL A 87 5.47 1.51 -8.13
CA VAL A 87 4.76 1.60 -9.41
C VAL A 87 3.27 1.92 -9.18
N GLY A 88 2.63 1.24 -8.23
CA GLY A 88 1.23 1.49 -7.86
C GLY A 88 0.99 2.93 -7.40
N ALA A 89 1.86 3.49 -6.58
CA ALA A 89 1.78 4.87 -6.11
C ALA A 89 1.89 5.88 -7.27
N VAL A 90 2.86 5.68 -8.17
CA VAL A 90 3.02 6.54 -9.36
C VAL A 90 1.78 6.50 -10.24
N PHE A 91 1.28 5.31 -10.57
CA PHE A 91 0.07 5.15 -11.38
C PHE A 91 -1.18 5.71 -10.69
N GLY A 92 -1.28 5.60 -9.37
CA GLY A 92 -2.34 6.21 -8.56
C GLY A 92 -2.36 7.74 -8.72
N ILE A 93 -1.20 8.40 -8.55
CA ILE A 93 -1.06 9.84 -8.72
C ILE A 93 -1.39 10.28 -10.16
N VAL A 94 -0.87 9.57 -11.17
CA VAL A 94 -1.16 9.86 -12.57
C VAL A 94 -2.67 9.77 -12.85
N THR A 95 -3.32 8.72 -12.36
CA THR A 95 -4.75 8.47 -12.59
C THR A 95 -5.64 9.52 -11.94
N LEU A 96 -5.31 9.93 -10.71
CA LEU A 96 -5.97 11.03 -10.01
C LEU A 96 -5.75 12.36 -10.73
N THR A 97 -4.52 12.64 -11.16
CA THR A 97 -4.18 13.86 -11.90
C THR A 97 -4.96 13.96 -13.21
N LEU A 98 -5.08 12.86 -13.96
CA LEU A 98 -5.89 12.82 -15.18
C LEU A 98 -7.38 13.09 -14.89
N ALA A 99 -7.91 12.56 -13.79
CA ALA A 99 -9.30 12.79 -13.37
C ALA A 99 -9.54 14.26 -12.99
N PHE A 100 -8.65 14.86 -12.19
CA PHE A 100 -8.77 16.26 -11.75
C PHE A 100 -8.57 17.25 -12.90
N LYS A 101 -7.64 16.97 -13.82
CA LYS A 101 -7.45 17.77 -15.06
C LYS A 101 -8.52 17.50 -16.13
N ARG A 102 -9.59 16.75 -15.81
CA ARG A 102 -10.69 16.38 -16.72
C ARG A 102 -10.24 15.69 -18.02
N LYS A 103 -9.06 15.05 -18.05
CA LYS A 103 -8.56 14.26 -19.18
C LYS A 103 -9.16 12.85 -19.18
N ILE A 104 -10.48 12.77 -19.22
CA ILE A 104 -11.26 11.54 -19.01
C ILE A 104 -10.94 10.42 -20.03
N PRO A 105 -10.72 10.69 -21.34
CA PRO A 105 -10.36 9.63 -22.29
C PRO A 105 -9.06 8.91 -21.88
N LYS A 106 -8.05 9.66 -21.43
CA LYS A 106 -6.79 9.07 -20.93
C LYS A 106 -6.99 8.34 -19.61
N HIS A 107 -7.77 8.93 -18.68
CA HIS A 107 -8.11 8.28 -17.42
C HIS A 107 -8.80 6.92 -17.63
N ARG A 108 -9.71 6.79 -18.60
CA ARG A 108 -10.38 5.52 -18.91
C ARG A 108 -9.43 4.43 -19.42
N LYS A 109 -8.34 4.81 -20.11
CA LYS A 109 -7.31 3.87 -20.59
C LYS A 109 -6.37 3.43 -19.47
N VAL A 110 -5.97 4.37 -18.60
CA VAL A 110 -4.97 4.11 -17.55
C VAL A 110 -5.60 3.54 -16.28
N GLY A 111 -6.83 3.95 -15.94
CA GLY A 111 -7.52 3.59 -14.70
C GLY A 111 -7.61 2.09 -14.43
N PRO A 112 -8.03 1.24 -15.39
CA PRO A 112 -8.09 -0.21 -15.19
C PRO A 112 -6.73 -0.83 -14.86
N VAL A 113 -5.67 -0.42 -15.56
CA VAL A 113 -4.30 -0.88 -15.32
C VAL A 113 -3.84 -0.47 -13.92
N THR A 114 -4.07 0.79 -13.55
CA THR A 114 -3.79 1.29 -12.19
C THR A 114 -4.50 0.48 -11.13
N SER A 115 -5.78 0.15 -11.33
CA SER A 115 -6.54 -0.66 -10.36
C SER A 115 -5.97 -2.07 -10.20
N ILE A 116 -5.58 -2.74 -11.29
CA ILE A 116 -4.95 -4.07 -11.22
C ILE A 116 -3.66 -4.02 -10.41
N ILE A 117 -2.77 -3.07 -10.73
CA ILE A 117 -1.52 -2.88 -9.98
C ILE A 117 -1.83 -2.62 -8.50
N TRP A 118 -2.79 -1.73 -8.23
CA TRP A 118 -3.17 -1.36 -6.86
C TRP A 118 -3.66 -2.55 -6.03
N PHE A 119 -4.51 -3.43 -6.60
CA PHE A 119 -4.96 -4.64 -5.92
C PHE A 119 -3.81 -5.60 -5.65
N SER A 120 -2.93 -5.83 -6.63
CA SER A 120 -1.75 -6.67 -6.46
C SER A 120 -0.83 -6.13 -5.36
N THR A 121 -0.61 -4.81 -5.32
CA THR A 121 0.14 -4.14 -4.24
C THR A 121 -0.51 -4.35 -2.88
N ALA A 122 -1.83 -4.15 -2.76
CA ALA A 122 -2.53 -4.29 -1.49
C ALA A 122 -2.49 -5.74 -0.97
N ILE A 123 -2.71 -6.73 -1.83
CA ILE A 123 -2.64 -8.16 -1.49
C ILE A 123 -1.24 -8.53 -1.00
N THR A 124 -0.21 -8.15 -1.77
CA THR A 124 1.18 -8.43 -1.38
C THR A 124 1.59 -7.70 -0.11
N GLY A 125 1.08 -6.49 0.14
CA GLY A 125 1.30 -5.75 1.38
C GLY A 125 0.68 -6.42 2.60
N VAL A 126 -0.54 -6.95 2.47
CA VAL A 126 -1.18 -7.77 3.52
C VAL A 126 -0.35 -9.02 3.79
N ALA A 127 0.18 -9.68 2.75
CA ALA A 127 1.07 -10.83 2.92
C ALA A 127 2.37 -10.46 3.66
N VAL A 128 2.99 -9.31 3.36
CA VAL A 128 4.15 -8.80 4.12
C VAL A 128 3.78 -8.63 5.60
N TYR A 129 2.63 -8.03 5.90
CA TYR A 129 2.17 -7.86 7.28
C TYR A 129 1.96 -9.21 8.00
N LEU A 130 1.31 -10.16 7.34
CA LEU A 130 1.09 -11.50 7.90
C LEU A 130 2.41 -12.21 8.20
N LEU A 131 3.36 -12.18 7.25
CA LEU A 131 4.67 -12.80 7.40
C LEU A 131 5.47 -12.15 8.55
N LEU A 132 5.40 -10.84 8.71
CA LEU A 132 6.19 -10.15 9.74
C LEU A 132 5.60 -10.18 11.15
N TYR A 133 4.28 -10.29 11.29
CA TYR A 133 3.61 -10.03 12.58
C TYR A 133 2.64 -11.12 13.05
N ILE A 134 2.30 -12.10 12.21
CA ILE A 134 1.32 -13.15 12.53
C ILE A 134 1.92 -14.55 12.35
N ILE A 135 2.60 -14.80 11.22
CA ILE A 135 3.10 -16.14 10.86
C ILE A 135 4.44 -16.42 11.53
N TYR A 136 5.35 -15.44 11.51
CA TYR A 136 6.64 -15.53 12.18
C TYR A 136 6.69 -14.56 13.34
N ASP A 137 7.42 -14.91 14.39
CA ASP A 137 7.75 -13.99 15.47
C ASP A 137 8.63 -12.88 14.89
N GLY A 138 8.11 -11.66 14.82
CA GLY A 138 8.84 -10.53 14.24
C GLY A 138 10.19 -10.33 14.93
N GLY A 139 11.25 -10.18 14.13
CA GLY A 139 12.59 -9.95 14.65
C GLY A 139 12.70 -8.59 15.38
N THR A 140 13.89 -8.28 15.89
CA THR A 140 14.15 -6.99 16.55
C THR A 140 13.79 -5.82 15.61
N THR A 141 13.06 -4.84 16.14
CA THR A 141 12.73 -3.60 15.43
C THR A 141 13.76 -2.54 15.81
N THR A 142 14.56 -2.10 14.84
CA THR A 142 15.65 -1.14 15.07
C THR A 142 15.27 0.21 14.46
N SER A 143 15.35 1.28 15.25
CA SER A 143 15.07 2.66 14.79
C SER A 143 16.04 3.10 13.69
N MET A 144 15.51 3.70 12.62
CA MET A 144 16.30 4.27 11.52
C MET A 144 17.28 5.34 12.00
N ILE A 145 16.88 6.16 12.97
CA ILE A 145 17.73 7.23 13.53
C ILE A 145 18.94 6.63 14.26
N LYS A 146 18.72 5.57 15.05
CA LYS A 146 19.82 4.85 15.73
C LYS A 146 20.75 4.16 14.75
N ALA A 147 20.20 3.54 13.70
CA ALA A 147 20.99 2.88 12.67
C ALA A 147 21.90 3.84 11.89
N ILE A 148 21.47 5.09 11.69
CA ILE A 148 22.25 6.12 10.99
C ILE A 148 23.24 6.83 11.92
N LEU A 149 22.83 7.16 13.16
CA LEU A 149 23.63 7.94 14.09
C LEU A 149 24.58 7.10 14.96
N GLY A 150 24.48 5.77 14.92
CA GLY A 150 25.35 4.87 15.68
C GLY A 150 25.18 4.98 17.21
N THR A 151 24.02 5.44 17.68
CA THR A 151 23.68 5.62 19.10
C THR A 151 22.65 4.62 19.62
#